data_AF-A0A8C7LU52-F1
#
_entry.id   AF-A0A8C7LU52-F1
#
_cell.length_a   1.000
_cell.length_b   1.000
_cell.length_c   1.000
_cell.angle_alpha   90.00
_cell.angle_beta   90.00
_cell.angle_gamma   90.00
#
_symmetry.space_group_name_H-M   'P 1'
#
loop_
_entity.id
_entity.type
_entity.pdbx_description
1 polymer ?
#
loop_
_entity_poly.entity_id
_entity_poly.type
_entity_poly.pdbx_seq_one_letter_code
_entity_poly.pdbx_strand_id
1 'polypeptide(L)'
;MAAERRMRMISGRGCVSVFLAVLCTFSVGTCDEQVPLMLWTSVGSGLPSQAVPAAGHIVGVTQLSSYLETALGSAPRNVLLFLQDKMSIEDFTMYGGAFGNKQDSAFPNLEGALLSSPSPLVLPAVAWPASSAVIGQLQDQLDTSPLYMEPETLSQLRLNASTPALLVFRLPYSTGSDLMSAKEVLNGNDEVIGQVMSIMKSQSVPYTAVYTAMRPSREVSSLSMDMEASVGGGRSLLQYGDRKRERDRQRERERGEKLVKEKTGVYPPVEFKEGGAGCIMLWAENLTVSVLRGGRWERHDLTSLTFGEGVTPRLQGSLCNQSHSSLVLNYENILGHRSFKLMFAMSQRHYKVSARRWFTLDAVEIEYDGQKATFNGSRNVYAPAEYSYRCQSVTNFRYPLLVPRTSKDPANQWRVSFTDFQIQGFNVAGGEFSYASDCAGFFSPGIWMGLLTSLLMLVVLTYGLHMIMQLHTMDRFDDPKGPAISVPQTD
;
A
#
# COMPACT_ATOMS: atom_id res chain seq x y z
N MET A 1 37.21 -57.60 -23.82
CA MET A 1 37.94 -56.32 -23.96
C MET A 1 36.97 -55.30 -24.56
N ALA A 2 36.87 -54.14 -23.90
CA ALA A 2 36.21 -52.88 -24.29
C ALA A 2 34.84 -52.94 -25.01
N ALA A 3 33.77 -52.70 -24.26
CA ALA A 3 32.49 -52.22 -24.80
C ALA A 3 32.38 -50.71 -24.50
N GLU A 4 32.44 -49.92 -25.56
CA GLU A 4 32.42 -48.46 -25.56
C GLU A 4 31.00 -47.94 -25.26
N ARG A 5 30.79 -47.32 -24.09
CA ARG A 5 29.53 -46.62 -23.76
C ARG A 5 29.55 -45.22 -24.39
N ARG A 6 28.86 -45.05 -25.52
CA ARG A 6 28.49 -43.72 -26.03
C ARG A 6 27.47 -43.05 -25.11
N MET A 7 27.91 -42.01 -24.41
CA MET A 7 27.06 -41.08 -23.68
C MET A 7 26.35 -40.19 -24.71
N ARG A 8 25.03 -40.33 -24.85
CA ARG A 8 24.21 -39.38 -25.63
C ARG A 8 24.12 -38.08 -24.84
N MET A 9 24.75 -37.04 -25.36
CA MET A 9 24.58 -35.65 -24.92
C MET A 9 23.11 -35.24 -25.16
N ILE A 10 22.33 -35.13 -24.09
CA ILE A 10 20.99 -34.57 -24.14
C ILE A 10 21.13 -33.05 -24.23
N SER A 11 20.56 -32.48 -25.29
CA SER A 11 20.59 -31.07 -25.67
C SER A 11 20.18 -30.14 -24.51
N GLY A 12 21.14 -29.33 -24.03
CA GLY A 12 20.96 -28.33 -22.98
C GLY A 12 20.03 -27.16 -23.32
N ARG A 13 19.44 -27.12 -24.53
CA ARG A 13 18.48 -26.08 -24.93
C ARG A 13 17.09 -26.27 -24.31
N GLY A 14 16.74 -27.49 -23.88
CA GLY A 14 15.42 -27.78 -23.28
C GLY A 14 15.30 -27.33 -21.83
N CYS A 15 16.33 -27.54 -21.00
CA CYS A 15 16.29 -27.20 -19.57
C CYS A 15 16.31 -25.70 -19.30
N VAL A 16 17.01 -24.91 -20.13
CA VAL A 16 17.08 -23.45 -19.98
C VAL A 16 15.72 -22.79 -20.30
N SER A 17 15.00 -23.32 -21.29
CA SER A 17 13.67 -22.81 -21.67
C SER A 17 12.60 -23.12 -20.61
N VAL A 18 12.69 -24.28 -19.95
CA VAL A 18 11.76 -24.67 -18.86
C VAL A 18 12.02 -23.88 -17.58
N PHE A 19 13.28 -23.55 -17.25
CA PHE A 19 13.61 -22.73 -16.09
C PHE A 19 13.20 -21.25 -16.27
N LEU A 20 13.32 -20.70 -17.48
CA LEU A 20 12.82 -19.35 -17.82
C LEU A 20 11.29 -19.29 -17.80
N ALA A 21 10.60 -20.35 -18.26
CA ALA A 21 9.14 -20.42 -18.20
C ALA A 21 8.60 -20.47 -16.76
N VAL A 22 9.28 -21.17 -15.85
CA VAL A 22 8.86 -21.29 -14.44
C VAL A 22 9.16 -20.00 -13.63
N LEU A 23 10.21 -19.25 -13.97
CA LEU A 23 10.43 -17.92 -13.39
C LEU A 23 9.35 -16.90 -13.81
N CYS A 24 8.86 -16.96 -15.05
CA CYS A 24 7.79 -16.07 -15.51
C CYS A 24 6.43 -16.37 -14.86
N THR A 25 6.21 -17.57 -14.32
CA THR A 25 4.95 -17.92 -13.64
C THR A 25 4.85 -17.44 -12.19
N PHE A 26 5.95 -16.98 -11.58
CA PHE A 26 5.98 -16.54 -10.18
C PHE A 26 6.11 -15.03 -9.98
N SER A 27 6.03 -14.25 -11.06
CA SER A 27 6.02 -12.79 -11.00
C SER A 27 4.90 -12.21 -11.85
N VAL A 28 3.67 -12.56 -11.50
CA VAL A 28 2.53 -11.66 -11.70
C VAL A 28 1.92 -11.42 -10.32
N GLY A 29 2.70 -10.82 -9.43
CA GLY A 29 2.09 -9.83 -8.56
C GLY A 29 1.59 -8.74 -9.52
N THR A 30 0.29 -8.57 -9.64
CA THR A 30 -0.27 -7.39 -10.29
C THR A 30 0.21 -6.20 -9.46
N CYS A 31 1.34 -5.63 -9.86
CA CYS A 31 1.69 -4.29 -9.44
C CYS A 31 0.62 -3.43 -10.11
N ASP A 32 -0.34 -2.97 -9.33
CA ASP A 32 -1.40 -2.12 -9.87
C ASP A 32 -0.76 -0.79 -10.26
N GLU A 33 -0.40 -0.71 -11.54
CA GLU A 33 0.02 0.49 -12.23
C GLU A 33 -1.08 1.54 -12.09
N GLN A 34 -0.75 2.65 -11.43
CA GLN A 34 -1.68 3.70 -11.05
C GLN A 34 -1.35 5.00 -11.78
N VAL A 35 -2.39 5.68 -12.23
CA VAL A 35 -2.32 6.99 -12.87
C VAL A 35 -3.21 7.95 -12.07
N PRO A 36 -2.75 9.16 -11.73
CA PRO A 36 -3.61 10.15 -11.09
C PRO A 36 -4.60 10.74 -12.10
N LEU A 37 -5.82 11.01 -11.64
CA LEU A 37 -6.85 11.70 -12.43
C LEU A 37 -7.35 12.92 -11.66
N MET A 38 -7.36 14.07 -12.33
CA MET A 38 -7.84 15.34 -11.79
C MET A 38 -9.00 15.84 -12.63
N LEU A 39 -10.04 16.33 -11.99
CA LEU A 39 -11.23 16.83 -12.63
C LEU A 39 -11.66 18.14 -11.98
N TRP A 40 -11.86 19.18 -12.78
CA TRP A 40 -12.28 20.50 -12.32
C TRP A 40 -13.22 21.16 -13.31
N THR A 41 -13.87 22.23 -12.87
CA THR A 41 -14.87 22.97 -13.65
C THR A 41 -14.51 24.43 -13.77
N SER A 42 -15.05 25.10 -14.78
CA SER A 42 -14.97 26.55 -14.91
C SER A 42 -15.70 27.27 -13.77
N VAL A 43 -15.24 28.49 -13.46
CA VAL A 43 -15.79 29.35 -12.38
C VAL A 43 -17.33 29.44 -12.45
N GLY A 44 -18.01 29.09 -11.36
CA GLY A 44 -19.47 29.21 -11.21
C GLY A 44 -20.25 27.89 -11.33
N SER A 45 -19.61 26.79 -11.73
CA SER A 45 -20.21 25.45 -11.73
C SER A 45 -19.41 24.55 -10.79
N GLY A 46 -20.04 23.96 -9.78
CA GLY A 46 -19.40 23.06 -8.83
C GLY A 46 -19.73 21.60 -9.11
N LEU A 47 -18.75 20.72 -8.94
CA LEU A 47 -18.98 19.28 -8.89
C LEU A 47 -19.72 18.91 -7.61
N PRO A 48 -20.60 17.89 -7.67
CA PRO A 48 -21.30 17.41 -6.50
C PRO A 48 -20.31 16.78 -5.51
N SER A 49 -20.59 16.93 -4.20
CA SER A 49 -19.75 16.36 -3.14
C SER A 49 -19.82 14.83 -3.20
N GLN A 50 -18.74 14.21 -3.66
CA GLN A 50 -18.60 12.74 -3.72
C GLN A 50 -17.66 12.25 -2.62
N ALA A 51 -17.92 11.05 -2.10
CA ALA A 51 -17.06 10.43 -1.10
C ALA A 51 -15.67 10.18 -1.72
N VAL A 52 -14.64 10.83 -1.19
CA VAL A 52 -13.27 10.63 -1.66
C VAL A 52 -12.80 9.23 -1.24
N PRO A 53 -12.12 8.47 -2.11
CA PRO A 53 -11.56 7.17 -1.76
C PRO A 53 -10.67 7.24 -0.51
N ALA A 54 -10.70 6.19 0.32
CA ALA A 54 -9.78 6.09 1.45
C ALA A 54 -8.31 6.07 0.96
N ALA A 55 -7.40 6.58 1.79
CA ALA A 55 -5.98 6.61 1.43
C ALA A 55 -5.46 5.20 1.13
N GLY A 56 -4.83 5.01 -0.03
CA GLY A 56 -4.34 3.70 -0.51
C GLY A 56 -5.36 2.88 -1.31
N HIS A 57 -6.58 3.37 -1.50
CA HIS A 57 -7.57 2.75 -2.38
C HIS A 57 -7.29 3.06 -3.85
N ILE A 58 -7.32 2.03 -4.70
CA ILE A 58 -7.13 2.15 -6.15
C ILE A 58 -8.50 2.14 -6.81
N VAL A 59 -8.80 3.21 -7.56
CA VAL A 59 -10.07 3.34 -8.27
C VAL A 59 -10.04 2.48 -9.53
N GLY A 60 -10.89 1.45 -9.55
CA GLY A 60 -11.08 0.57 -10.72
C GLY A 60 -11.99 1.17 -11.80
N VAL A 61 -12.12 0.48 -12.93
CA VAL A 61 -12.88 0.93 -14.13
C VAL A 61 -14.33 1.30 -13.80
N THR A 62 -15.03 0.44 -13.07
CA THR A 62 -16.45 0.60 -12.71
C THR A 62 -16.68 1.69 -11.67
N GLN A 63 -15.71 1.90 -10.79
CA GLN A 63 -15.76 2.98 -9.80
C GLN A 63 -15.50 4.31 -10.50
N LEU A 64 -14.53 4.38 -11.41
CA LEU A 64 -14.25 5.58 -12.19
C LEU A 64 -15.48 6.01 -13.00
N SER A 65 -16.17 5.07 -13.65
CA SER A 65 -17.41 5.40 -14.36
C SER A 65 -18.48 6.02 -13.45
N SER A 66 -18.65 5.52 -12.22
CA SER A 66 -19.60 6.13 -11.28
C SER A 66 -19.19 7.54 -10.83
N TYR A 67 -17.88 7.79 -10.69
CA TYR A 67 -17.37 9.13 -10.37
C TYR A 67 -17.64 10.11 -11.52
N LEU A 68 -17.38 9.69 -12.75
CA LEU A 68 -17.58 10.49 -13.95
C LEU A 68 -19.07 10.75 -14.23
N GLU A 69 -19.93 9.75 -14.10
CA GLU A 69 -21.38 9.89 -14.26
C GLU A 69 -21.95 10.89 -13.25
N THR A 70 -21.56 10.77 -11.99
CA THR A 70 -22.00 11.68 -10.93
C THR A 70 -21.45 13.10 -11.16
N ALA A 71 -20.21 13.23 -11.60
CA ALA A 71 -19.59 14.50 -11.93
C ALA A 71 -20.29 15.22 -13.09
N LEU A 72 -20.50 14.50 -14.21
CA LEU A 72 -21.07 15.05 -15.44
C LEU A 72 -22.60 15.23 -15.38
N GLY A 73 -23.27 14.62 -14.41
CA GLY A 73 -24.71 14.81 -14.21
C GLY A 73 -25.12 16.25 -13.86
N SER A 74 -24.23 17.04 -13.26
CA SER A 74 -24.49 18.45 -12.88
C SER A 74 -23.46 19.45 -13.40
N ALA A 75 -22.34 18.97 -13.95
CA ALA A 75 -21.29 19.81 -14.51
C ALA A 75 -21.58 20.23 -15.97
N PRO A 76 -20.91 21.27 -16.49
CA PRO A 76 -21.01 21.66 -17.88
C PRO A 76 -20.66 20.51 -18.83
N ARG A 77 -21.47 20.33 -19.88
CA ARG A 77 -21.34 19.23 -20.85
C ARG A 77 -20.26 19.44 -21.93
N ASN A 78 -19.53 20.55 -21.86
CA ASN A 78 -18.33 20.76 -22.66
C ASN A 78 -17.13 20.21 -21.87
N VAL A 79 -16.63 19.05 -22.28
CA VAL A 79 -15.55 18.34 -21.59
C VAL A 79 -14.23 18.53 -22.33
N LEU A 80 -13.23 19.03 -21.61
CA LEU A 80 -11.84 19.16 -22.07
C LEU A 80 -11.03 18.03 -21.44
N LEU A 81 -10.60 17.05 -22.23
CA LEU A 81 -9.75 15.97 -21.78
C LEU A 81 -8.30 16.26 -22.17
N PHE A 82 -7.48 16.56 -21.17
CA PHE A 82 -6.03 16.63 -21.29
C PHE A 82 -5.47 15.24 -21.00
N LEU A 83 -4.92 14.61 -22.03
CA LEU A 83 -4.46 13.23 -21.97
C LEU A 83 -2.96 13.18 -22.22
N GLN A 84 -2.19 12.94 -21.17
CA GLN A 84 -0.75 12.82 -21.27
C GLN A 84 -0.33 11.41 -21.70
N ASP A 85 0.78 11.28 -22.43
CA ASP A 85 1.30 9.97 -22.83
C ASP A 85 1.67 9.11 -21.62
N LYS A 86 2.31 9.72 -20.61
CA LYS A 86 2.65 9.08 -19.34
C LYS A 86 2.59 10.03 -18.16
N MET A 87 2.16 9.56 -16.98
CA MET A 87 2.09 10.35 -15.76
C MET A 87 2.01 9.45 -14.53
N SER A 88 2.73 9.79 -13.46
CA SER A 88 2.60 9.14 -12.16
C SER A 88 2.52 10.16 -11.01
N ILE A 89 2.18 9.69 -9.80
CA ILE A 89 2.13 10.56 -8.63
C ILE A 89 3.51 11.12 -8.28
N GLU A 90 4.57 10.39 -8.59
CA GLU A 90 5.96 10.81 -8.37
C GLU A 90 6.36 12.00 -9.23
N ASP A 91 5.78 12.18 -10.42
CA ASP A 91 6.08 13.35 -11.25
C ASP A 91 5.58 14.64 -10.58
N PHE A 92 4.42 14.57 -9.91
CA PHE A 92 3.88 15.70 -9.13
C PHE A 92 4.67 15.96 -7.85
N THR A 93 5.23 14.93 -7.21
CA THR A 93 6.08 15.14 -6.03
C THR A 93 7.44 15.69 -6.41
N MET A 94 8.04 15.18 -7.49
CA MET A 94 9.37 15.59 -7.97
C MET A 94 9.35 16.98 -8.61
N TYR A 95 8.39 17.26 -9.49
CA TYR A 95 8.36 18.49 -10.30
C TYR A 95 7.31 19.51 -9.86
N GLY A 96 6.44 19.18 -8.90
CA GLY A 96 5.40 20.10 -8.43
C GLY A 96 5.83 21.09 -7.35
N GLY A 97 7.03 20.97 -6.79
CA GLY A 97 7.53 21.86 -5.74
C GLY A 97 7.33 21.35 -4.30
N ALA A 98 7.15 20.03 -4.10
CA ALA A 98 6.86 19.45 -2.78
C ALA A 98 8.02 19.57 -1.77
N PHE A 99 9.25 19.84 -2.24
CA PHE A 99 10.46 19.97 -1.42
C PHE A 99 10.82 21.43 -1.11
N GLY A 100 9.85 22.35 -1.18
CA GLY A 100 10.04 23.77 -0.89
C GLY A 100 10.49 24.61 -2.09
N ASN A 101 10.65 23.99 -3.27
CA ASN A 101 11.01 24.62 -4.54
C ASN A 101 9.77 25.05 -5.36
N LYS A 102 8.78 25.68 -4.73
CA LYS A 102 7.52 26.08 -5.40
C LYS A 102 7.71 27.03 -6.58
N GLN A 103 8.70 27.90 -6.55
CA GLN A 103 9.00 28.82 -7.67
C GLN A 103 9.48 28.10 -8.92
N ASP A 104 9.84 26.82 -8.79
CA ASP A 104 10.42 25.99 -9.84
C ASP A 104 9.49 24.83 -10.22
N SER A 105 8.19 24.97 -9.91
CA SER A 105 7.14 24.00 -10.23
C SER A 105 6.86 23.95 -11.73
N ALA A 106 6.70 22.74 -12.27
CA ALA A 106 6.30 22.53 -13.66
C ALA A 106 4.77 22.64 -13.89
N PHE A 107 3.97 22.87 -12.85
CA PHE A 107 2.50 22.85 -12.93
C PHE A 107 1.77 24.12 -12.42
N PRO A 108 2.25 25.36 -12.71
CA PRO A 108 1.63 26.56 -12.18
C PRO A 108 0.20 26.81 -12.67
N ASN A 109 -0.12 26.54 -13.94
CA ASN A 109 -1.45 26.76 -14.51
C ASN A 109 -2.46 25.73 -13.98
N LEU A 110 -2.05 24.46 -13.87
CA LEU A 110 -2.85 23.41 -13.27
C LEU A 110 -3.14 23.68 -11.78
N GLU A 111 -2.14 24.13 -10.99
CA GLU A 111 -2.36 24.54 -9.60
C GLU A 111 -3.35 25.71 -9.52
N GLY A 112 -3.19 26.71 -10.39
CA GLY A 112 -4.14 27.82 -10.52
C GLY A 112 -5.56 27.36 -10.88
N ALA A 113 -5.69 26.39 -11.79
CA ALA A 113 -6.97 25.83 -12.21
C ALA A 113 -7.71 25.16 -11.06
N LEU A 114 -7.03 24.28 -10.33
CA LEU A 114 -7.58 23.56 -9.18
C LEU A 114 -7.95 24.52 -8.04
N LEU A 115 -7.16 25.58 -7.80
CA LEU A 115 -7.47 26.62 -6.81
C LEU A 115 -8.66 27.50 -7.20
N SER A 116 -8.85 27.73 -8.50
CA SER A 116 -9.96 28.55 -9.01
C SER A 116 -11.31 27.80 -9.06
N SER A 117 -11.25 26.46 -9.06
CA SER A 117 -12.44 25.60 -9.11
C SER A 117 -13.12 25.52 -7.73
N PRO A 118 -14.45 25.65 -7.66
CA PRO A 118 -15.18 25.61 -6.38
C PRO A 118 -15.17 24.22 -5.70
N SER A 119 -15.07 23.13 -6.46
CA SER A 119 -15.02 21.76 -5.93
C SER A 119 -14.28 20.79 -6.87
N PRO A 120 -12.94 20.84 -6.97
CA PRO A 120 -12.19 19.89 -7.79
C PRO A 120 -12.25 18.46 -7.21
N LEU A 121 -12.29 17.46 -8.09
CA LEU A 121 -12.17 16.04 -7.76
C LEU A 121 -10.75 15.58 -8.13
N VAL A 122 -10.01 15.06 -7.15
CA VAL A 122 -8.66 14.53 -7.36
C VAL A 122 -8.64 13.07 -6.90
N LEU A 123 -8.40 12.17 -7.86
CA LEU A 123 -8.24 10.74 -7.64
C LEU A 123 -6.74 10.42 -7.75
N PRO A 124 -6.02 10.24 -6.63
CA PRO A 124 -4.56 10.07 -6.66
C PRO A 124 -4.12 8.72 -7.25
N ALA A 125 -5.00 7.73 -7.27
CA ALA A 125 -4.70 6.36 -7.69
C ALA A 125 -5.86 5.78 -8.50
N VAL A 126 -5.78 5.86 -9.83
CA VAL A 126 -6.70 5.20 -10.76
C VAL A 126 -5.96 4.06 -11.46
N ALA A 127 -6.58 2.88 -11.54
CA ALA A 127 -5.98 1.74 -12.21
C ALA A 127 -5.71 2.04 -13.69
N TRP A 128 -4.54 1.64 -14.20
CA TRP A 128 -4.13 1.76 -15.61
C TRP A 128 -5.23 1.44 -16.63
N PRO A 129 -5.92 0.29 -16.55
CA PRO A 129 -6.96 -0.06 -17.52
C PRO A 129 -8.18 0.87 -17.45
N ALA A 130 -8.42 1.51 -16.30
CA ALA A 130 -9.50 2.47 -16.13
C ALA A 130 -9.16 3.81 -16.78
N SER A 131 -7.94 4.32 -16.55
CA SER A 131 -7.50 5.59 -17.16
C SER A 131 -7.42 5.50 -18.69
N SER A 132 -6.87 4.40 -19.21
CA SER A 132 -6.78 4.18 -20.67
C SER A 132 -8.14 4.04 -21.35
N ALA A 133 -9.19 3.65 -20.62
CA ALA A 133 -10.56 3.56 -21.12
C ALA A 133 -11.36 4.87 -20.96
N VAL A 134 -10.78 5.93 -20.39
CA VAL A 134 -11.51 7.16 -20.02
C VAL A 134 -12.18 7.85 -21.21
N ILE A 135 -11.57 7.82 -22.40
CA ILE A 135 -12.17 8.41 -23.61
C ILE A 135 -13.49 7.71 -23.93
N GLY A 136 -13.51 6.38 -23.90
CA GLY A 136 -14.72 5.58 -24.14
C GLY A 136 -15.79 5.84 -23.09
N GLN A 137 -15.39 5.93 -21.81
CA GLN A 137 -16.32 6.26 -20.74
C GLN A 137 -16.95 7.65 -20.90
N LEU A 138 -16.17 8.65 -21.33
CA LEU A 138 -16.70 10.00 -21.57
C LEU A 138 -17.58 10.06 -22.83
N GLN A 139 -17.26 9.30 -23.87
CA GLN A 139 -18.11 9.16 -25.06
C GLN A 139 -19.49 8.60 -24.69
N ASP A 140 -19.52 7.49 -23.95
CA ASP A 140 -20.73 6.80 -23.54
C ASP A 140 -21.62 7.68 -22.62
N GLN A 141 -21.00 8.55 -21.80
CA GLN A 141 -21.73 9.42 -20.87
C GLN A 141 -22.26 10.71 -21.53
N LEU A 142 -21.61 11.19 -22.59
CA LEU A 142 -21.97 12.44 -23.28
C LEU A 142 -22.74 12.21 -24.58
N ASP A 143 -22.85 10.96 -25.05
CA ASP A 143 -23.39 10.58 -26.36
C ASP A 143 -22.77 11.39 -27.52
N THR A 144 -21.46 11.66 -27.45
CA THR A 144 -20.75 12.51 -28.41
C THR A 144 -19.41 11.91 -28.83
N SER A 145 -18.96 12.20 -30.05
CA SER A 145 -17.67 11.76 -30.56
C SER A 145 -16.53 12.68 -30.08
N PRO A 146 -15.32 12.13 -29.82
CA PRO A 146 -14.19 12.92 -29.36
C PRO A 146 -13.60 13.68 -30.55
N LEU A 147 -13.37 14.97 -30.36
CA LEU A 147 -12.65 15.80 -31.30
C LEU A 147 -11.22 15.97 -30.80
N TYR A 148 -10.27 15.33 -31.48
CA TYR A 148 -8.85 15.52 -31.21
C TYR A 148 -8.41 16.87 -31.78
N MET A 149 -7.81 17.70 -30.95
CA MET A 149 -7.50 19.08 -31.33
C MET A 149 -6.12 19.50 -30.85
N GLU A 150 -5.52 20.39 -31.64
CA GLU A 150 -4.36 21.16 -31.23
C GLU A 150 -4.83 22.48 -30.59
N PRO A 151 -4.12 23.00 -29.56
CA PRO A 151 -4.54 24.19 -28.81
C PRO A 151 -4.86 25.41 -29.67
N GLU A 152 -4.13 25.61 -30.77
CA GLU A 152 -4.25 26.76 -31.67
C GLU A 152 -5.60 26.76 -32.42
N THR A 153 -6.09 25.57 -32.77
CA THR A 153 -7.34 25.38 -33.52
C THR A 153 -8.60 25.66 -32.69
N LEU A 154 -8.49 25.64 -31.35
CA LEU A 154 -9.59 25.91 -30.43
C LEU A 154 -10.16 27.33 -30.57
N SER A 155 -9.30 28.30 -30.92
CA SER A 155 -9.70 29.69 -31.12
C SER A 155 -10.69 29.87 -32.28
N GLN A 156 -10.68 28.95 -33.24
CA GLN A 156 -11.53 28.98 -34.44
C GLN A 156 -12.88 28.26 -34.22
N LEU A 157 -12.97 27.43 -33.18
CA LEU A 157 -14.15 26.64 -32.87
C LEU A 157 -15.10 27.44 -31.97
N ARG A 158 -16.35 27.62 -32.41
CA ARG A 158 -17.42 28.24 -31.63
C ARG A 158 -18.18 27.15 -30.87
N LEU A 159 -17.82 26.94 -29.61
CA LEU A 159 -18.52 25.99 -28.74
C LEU A 159 -19.83 26.60 -28.21
N ASN A 160 -20.87 25.78 -28.14
CA ASN A 160 -22.16 26.17 -27.59
C ASN A 160 -22.33 25.55 -26.19
N ALA A 161 -23.03 26.22 -25.28
CA ALA A 161 -23.30 25.71 -23.95
C ALA A 161 -24.35 24.58 -23.93
N SER A 162 -25.19 24.49 -24.98
CA SER A 162 -26.32 23.55 -25.03
C SER A 162 -26.00 22.18 -25.63
N THR A 163 -24.93 22.05 -26.42
CA THR A 163 -24.55 20.80 -27.09
C THR A 163 -23.31 20.21 -26.41
N PRO A 164 -23.33 18.93 -25.98
CA PRO A 164 -22.16 18.30 -25.39
C PRO A 164 -21.03 18.19 -26.42
N ALA A 165 -19.82 18.59 -26.01
CA ALA A 165 -18.61 18.46 -26.83
C ALA A 165 -17.51 17.80 -25.99
N LEU A 166 -16.84 16.81 -26.56
CA LEU A 166 -15.68 16.16 -25.96
C LEU A 166 -14.42 16.53 -26.76
N LEU A 167 -13.59 17.41 -26.22
CA LEU A 167 -12.35 17.86 -26.85
C LEU A 167 -11.16 17.16 -26.20
N VAL A 168 -10.32 16.49 -27.00
CA VAL A 168 -9.17 15.72 -26.50
C VAL A 168 -7.87 16.36 -26.94
N PHE A 169 -7.07 16.79 -25.97
CA PHE A 169 -5.73 17.35 -26.15
C PHE A 169 -4.69 16.31 -25.72
N ARG A 170 -3.88 15.83 -26.67
CA ARG A 170 -2.79 14.90 -26.37
C ARG A 170 -1.54 15.65 -25.96
N LEU A 171 -0.98 15.29 -24.81
CA LEU A 171 0.19 15.94 -24.24
C LEU A 171 1.38 14.96 -24.24
N PRO A 172 2.52 15.32 -24.85
CA PRO A 172 3.67 14.42 -24.95
C PRO A 172 4.34 14.18 -23.58
N TYR A 173 5.13 13.10 -23.49
CA TYR A 173 6.02 12.85 -22.35
C TYR A 173 7.34 12.26 -22.83
N SER A 174 8.49 12.73 -22.30
CA SER A 174 9.82 12.20 -22.63
C SER A 174 10.63 11.83 -21.39
N THR A 175 11.36 10.72 -21.47
CA THR A 175 12.27 10.22 -20.43
C THR A 175 13.71 10.27 -20.94
N GLY A 176 14.44 11.34 -20.63
CA GLY A 176 15.92 11.36 -20.51
C GLY A 176 16.79 11.00 -21.71
N SER A 177 16.24 10.57 -22.85
CA SER A 177 16.98 10.27 -24.08
C SER A 177 16.79 11.31 -25.18
N ASP A 178 15.79 12.17 -25.06
CA ASP A 178 15.56 13.29 -25.96
C ASP A 178 16.23 14.56 -25.44
N LEU A 179 16.44 15.55 -26.33
CA LEU A 179 17.13 16.81 -26.05
C LEU A 179 16.52 17.64 -24.89
N MET A 180 15.32 17.30 -24.40
CA MET A 180 14.60 18.04 -23.36
C MET A 180 14.40 17.19 -22.11
N SER A 181 14.54 17.81 -20.95
CA SER A 181 14.27 17.18 -19.66
C SER A 181 12.78 16.92 -19.45
N ALA A 182 12.42 15.88 -18.69
CA ALA A 182 11.02 15.56 -18.37
C ALA A 182 10.29 16.76 -17.75
N LYS A 183 11.00 17.56 -16.94
CA LYS A 183 10.47 18.79 -16.33
C LYS A 183 10.11 19.86 -17.36
N GLU A 184 10.93 20.08 -18.38
CA GLU A 184 10.66 21.07 -19.44
C GLU A 184 9.44 20.66 -20.27
N VAL A 185 9.31 19.36 -20.57
CA VAL A 185 8.14 18.81 -21.29
C VAL A 185 6.86 18.99 -20.45
N LEU A 186 6.91 18.69 -19.15
CA LEU A 186 5.78 18.88 -18.24
C LEU A 186 5.40 20.36 -18.09
N ASN A 187 6.38 21.25 -18.03
CA ASN A 187 6.13 22.70 -18.00
C ASN A 187 5.47 23.18 -19.30
N GLY A 188 5.93 22.71 -20.46
CA GLY A 188 5.28 23.01 -21.75
C GLY A 188 3.84 22.47 -21.82
N ASN A 189 3.58 21.29 -21.26
CA ASN A 189 2.22 20.74 -21.16
C ASN A 189 1.32 21.60 -20.28
N ASP A 190 1.84 22.11 -19.16
CA ASP A 190 1.11 23.02 -18.28
C ASP A 190 0.82 24.38 -18.94
N GLU A 191 1.74 24.90 -19.75
CA GLU A 191 1.51 26.09 -20.59
C GLU A 191 0.36 25.87 -21.58
N VAL A 192 0.29 24.70 -22.22
CA VAL A 192 -0.82 24.31 -23.10
C VAL A 192 -2.15 24.27 -22.34
N ILE A 193 -2.19 23.70 -21.14
CA ILE A 193 -3.39 23.69 -20.28
C ILE A 193 -3.82 25.14 -20.00
N GLY A 194 -2.88 26.01 -19.62
CA GLY A 194 -3.13 27.43 -19.39
C GLY A 194 -3.70 28.15 -20.61
N GLN A 195 -3.15 27.89 -21.80
CA GLN A 195 -3.61 28.47 -23.06
C GLN A 195 -5.05 28.05 -23.40
N VAL A 196 -5.35 26.75 -23.34
CA VAL A 196 -6.69 26.20 -23.61
C VAL A 196 -7.71 26.80 -22.65
N MET A 197 -7.39 26.87 -21.36
CA MET A 197 -8.26 27.48 -20.36
C MET A 197 -8.50 28.97 -20.61
N SER A 198 -7.46 29.72 -21.02
CA SER A 198 -7.57 31.12 -21.37
C SER A 198 -8.51 31.35 -22.57
N ILE A 199 -8.41 30.52 -23.60
CA ILE A 199 -9.30 30.57 -24.77
C ILE A 199 -10.76 30.31 -24.34
N MET A 200 -11.01 29.26 -23.56
CA MET A 200 -12.35 28.93 -23.08
C MET A 200 -12.96 30.05 -22.24
N LYS A 201 -12.14 30.68 -21.39
CA LYS A 201 -12.54 31.85 -20.60
C LYS A 201 -12.87 33.04 -21.49
N SER A 202 -12.09 33.31 -22.53
CA SER A 202 -12.34 34.40 -23.49
C SER A 202 -13.64 34.22 -24.28
N GLN A 203 -14.01 32.96 -24.57
CA GLN A 203 -15.25 32.62 -25.26
C GLN A 203 -16.46 32.54 -24.31
N SER A 204 -16.27 32.73 -23.00
CA SER A 204 -17.31 32.64 -21.96
C SER A 204 -18.11 31.33 -21.96
N VAL A 205 -17.45 30.22 -22.33
CA VAL A 205 -18.07 28.90 -22.38
C VAL A 205 -17.76 28.12 -21.10
N PRO A 206 -18.79 27.65 -20.35
CA PRO A 206 -18.56 26.82 -19.18
C PRO A 206 -18.08 25.43 -19.61
N TYR A 207 -17.10 24.88 -18.88
CA TYR A 207 -16.46 23.61 -19.22
C TYR A 207 -16.14 22.77 -17.98
N THR A 208 -15.97 21.47 -18.23
CA THR A 208 -15.43 20.50 -17.28
C THR A 208 -14.11 19.99 -17.85
N ALA A 209 -13.02 20.14 -17.12
CA ALA A 209 -11.71 19.67 -17.55
C ALA A 209 -11.33 18.41 -16.78
N VAL A 210 -10.75 17.45 -17.49
CA VAL A 210 -10.22 16.18 -16.98
C VAL A 210 -8.77 16.09 -17.40
N TYR A 211 -7.87 15.83 -16.45
CA TYR A 211 -6.46 15.59 -16.70
C TYR A 211 -6.06 14.23 -16.18
N THR A 212 -5.55 13.40 -17.07
CA THR A 212 -5.07 12.06 -16.77
C THR A 212 -4.02 11.65 -17.81
N ALA A 213 -3.44 10.47 -17.68
CA ALA A 213 -2.58 9.90 -18.71
C ALA A 213 -3.15 8.64 -19.33
N MET A 214 -2.62 8.32 -20.51
CA MET A 214 -2.57 6.96 -20.99
C MET A 214 -1.69 6.21 -19.98
N ARG A 215 -0.34 6.25 -20.14
CA ARG A 215 0.88 5.69 -19.42
C ARG A 215 1.03 5.92 -17.88
N PRO A 216 1.46 5.01 -16.96
CA PRO A 216 2.31 5.49 -15.87
C PRO A 216 3.68 5.91 -16.42
N SER A 217 4.30 6.95 -15.85
CA SER A 217 5.61 7.46 -16.30
C SER A 217 6.79 6.61 -15.87
N ARG A 218 6.65 5.88 -14.75
CA ARG A 218 7.63 4.90 -14.28
C ARG A 218 7.00 3.52 -14.31
N GLU A 219 7.44 2.69 -15.25
CA GLU A 219 7.39 1.24 -15.05
C GLU A 219 8.33 0.94 -13.89
N VAL A 220 7.98 0.02 -12.97
CA VAL A 220 8.93 -0.48 -11.97
C VAL A 220 9.96 -1.32 -12.72
N SER A 221 10.88 -0.65 -13.40
CA SER A 221 12.12 -1.22 -13.88
C SER A 221 12.92 -1.56 -12.63
N SER A 222 13.10 -2.85 -12.40
CA SER A 222 14.01 -3.39 -11.40
C SER A 222 15.34 -2.64 -11.44
N LEU A 223 15.72 -2.03 -10.32
CA LEU A 223 17.08 -1.63 -9.95
C LEU A 223 17.75 -0.59 -10.88
N SER A 224 17.54 0.69 -10.58
CA SER A 224 18.64 1.66 -10.61
C SER A 224 18.85 2.15 -9.18
N MET A 225 19.98 1.76 -8.61
CA MET A 225 20.51 2.31 -7.37
C MET A 225 21.01 3.72 -7.66
N ASP A 226 20.27 4.73 -7.20
CA ASP A 226 20.88 5.98 -6.78
C ASP A 226 20.48 6.23 -5.33
N MET A 227 21.48 6.03 -4.49
CA MET A 227 21.43 6.17 -3.05
C MET A 227 21.77 7.61 -2.70
N GLU A 228 20.75 8.44 -2.52
CA GLU A 228 20.87 9.59 -1.62
C GLU A 228 19.84 9.49 -0.51
N ALA A 229 20.36 9.18 0.67
CA ALA A 229 19.61 9.23 1.91
C ALA A 229 19.21 10.68 2.19
N SER A 230 17.91 10.97 2.22
CA SER A 230 17.39 12.07 3.03
C SER A 230 16.12 11.63 3.75
N VAL A 231 16.22 11.73 5.07
CA VAL A 231 15.16 11.56 6.05
C VAL A 231 14.18 12.72 5.89
N GLY A 232 12.89 12.43 5.68
CA GLY A 232 11.85 13.47 5.75
C GLY A 232 10.63 13.17 4.89
N GLY A 233 9.49 12.92 5.51
CA GLY A 233 8.21 12.74 4.82
C GLY A 233 7.79 14.01 4.07
N GLY A 234 7.74 13.94 2.74
CA GLY A 234 7.26 15.00 1.86
C GLY A 234 5.84 14.71 1.37
N ARG A 235 4.83 15.30 2.02
CA ARG A 235 3.46 15.45 1.49
C ARG A 235 3.16 16.94 1.47
N SER A 236 3.47 17.63 0.37
CA SER A 236 3.38 19.10 0.34
C SER A 236 2.70 19.73 -0.88
N LEU A 237 2.21 18.94 -1.85
CA LEU A 237 1.37 19.51 -2.92
C LEU A 237 -0.13 19.27 -2.78
N LEU A 238 -0.56 18.18 -2.15
CA LEU A 238 -1.99 17.89 -1.94
C LEU A 238 -2.55 18.47 -0.63
N GLN A 239 -1.82 19.38 0.02
CA GLN A 239 -2.14 19.87 1.35
C GLN A 239 -2.02 21.40 1.43
N TYR A 240 -2.70 22.12 0.54
CA TYR A 240 -2.79 23.60 0.60
C TYR A 240 -4.15 24.13 1.10
N GLY A 241 -5.11 23.25 1.39
CA GLY A 241 -6.39 23.63 2.01
C GLY A 241 -6.37 23.79 3.54
N ASP A 242 -5.22 23.59 4.21
CA ASP A 242 -5.24 23.23 5.64
C ASP A 242 -4.95 24.37 6.65
N ARG A 243 -4.45 25.55 6.25
CA ARG A 243 -4.11 26.59 7.25
C ARG A 243 -5.32 27.36 7.81
N LYS A 244 -6.37 27.53 7.02
CA LYS A 244 -7.65 28.10 7.50
C LYS A 244 -8.50 27.02 8.19
N ARG A 245 -8.37 25.78 7.71
CA ARG A 245 -9.08 24.61 8.22
C ARG A 245 -8.48 24.09 9.52
N GLU A 246 -7.22 24.33 9.88
CA GLU A 246 -6.66 23.90 11.17
C GLU A 246 -7.29 24.61 12.36
N ARG A 247 -7.60 25.91 12.22
CA ARG A 247 -8.21 26.70 13.31
C ARG A 247 -9.67 26.36 13.54
N ASP A 248 -10.38 26.03 12.45
CA ASP A 248 -11.76 25.55 12.49
C ASP A 248 -11.82 24.05 12.82
N ARG A 249 -10.84 23.24 12.37
CA ARG A 249 -10.65 21.82 12.77
C ARG A 249 -10.27 21.68 14.22
N GLN A 250 -9.62 22.65 14.88
CA GLN A 250 -9.36 22.51 16.31
C GLN A 250 -10.68 22.64 17.10
N ARG A 251 -11.58 23.55 16.67
CA ARG A 251 -12.93 23.73 17.24
C ARG A 251 -13.89 22.62 16.84
N GLU A 252 -13.77 22.09 15.62
CA GLU A 252 -14.53 20.94 15.12
C GLU A 252 -13.94 19.59 15.53
N ARG A 253 -12.65 19.48 15.89
CA ARG A 253 -12.04 18.31 16.55
C ARG A 253 -12.43 18.25 18.01
N GLU A 254 -12.55 19.37 18.72
CA GLU A 254 -13.09 19.35 20.08
C GLU A 254 -14.59 19.01 20.10
N ARG A 255 -15.37 19.47 19.12
CA ARG A 255 -16.78 19.06 18.94
C ARG A 255 -16.92 17.65 18.35
N GLY A 256 -16.01 17.28 17.45
CA GLY A 256 -15.96 16.03 16.72
C GLY A 256 -15.38 14.88 17.54
N GLU A 257 -14.41 15.08 18.42
CA GLU A 257 -13.98 14.08 19.41
C GLU A 257 -15.12 13.78 20.39
N LYS A 258 -15.93 14.80 20.74
CA LYS A 258 -17.17 14.58 21.50
C LYS A 258 -18.22 13.81 20.70
N LEU A 259 -18.39 14.07 19.40
CA LEU A 259 -19.38 13.41 18.54
C LEU A 259 -18.93 12.03 17.99
N VAL A 260 -17.62 11.79 17.86
CA VAL A 260 -17.00 10.57 17.32
C VAL A 260 -16.79 9.55 18.42
N LYS A 261 -16.56 9.97 19.68
CA LYS A 261 -16.74 9.08 20.85
C LYS A 261 -18.14 8.44 20.87
N GLU A 262 -19.13 9.11 20.29
CA GLU A 262 -20.53 8.69 20.27
C GLU A 262 -20.87 7.81 19.04
N LYS A 263 -20.02 7.74 18.00
CA LYS A 263 -20.36 7.07 16.72
C LYS A 263 -19.38 6.02 16.18
N THR A 264 -18.14 5.98 16.66
CA THR A 264 -17.25 4.82 16.42
C THR A 264 -16.86 4.28 17.79
N GLY A 265 -17.36 3.09 18.13
CA GLY A 265 -17.06 2.40 19.38
C GLY A 265 -15.61 1.95 19.47
N VAL A 266 -14.66 2.88 19.45
CA VAL A 266 -13.28 2.63 19.86
C VAL A 266 -13.31 2.58 21.38
N TYR A 267 -13.55 1.37 21.84
CA TYR A 267 -13.69 1.08 23.24
C TYR A 267 -12.33 1.14 23.97
N PRO A 268 -12.33 1.56 25.25
CA PRO A 268 -11.11 1.61 26.04
C PRO A 268 -10.48 0.21 26.21
N PRO A 269 -9.15 0.13 26.34
CA PRO A 269 -8.47 -1.13 26.62
C PRO A 269 -8.86 -1.70 27.97
N VAL A 270 -8.81 -3.02 28.09
CA VAL A 270 -8.98 -3.72 29.36
C VAL A 270 -7.70 -3.57 30.17
N GLU A 271 -7.78 -2.88 31.31
CA GLU A 271 -6.67 -2.68 32.22
C GLU A 271 -6.85 -3.52 33.49
N PHE A 272 -5.86 -4.34 33.81
CA PHE A 272 -5.76 -5.02 35.11
C PHE A 272 -4.76 -4.30 36.01
N LYS A 273 -5.23 -3.90 37.19
CA LYS A 273 -4.42 -3.24 38.23
C LYS A 273 -4.18 -4.19 39.38
N GLU A 274 -2.92 -4.30 39.80
CA GLU A 274 -2.52 -5.03 41.00
C GLU A 274 -1.86 -4.06 41.98
N GLY A 275 -2.40 -3.96 43.20
CA GLY A 275 -1.91 -3.00 44.20
C GLY A 275 -2.06 -1.52 43.82
N GLY A 276 -2.92 -1.19 42.85
CA GLY A 276 -3.16 0.18 42.38
C GLY A 276 -2.31 0.63 41.19
N ALA A 277 -1.32 -0.17 40.78
CA ALA A 277 -0.56 0.06 39.55
C ALA A 277 -1.13 -0.78 38.39
N GLY A 278 -1.23 -0.19 37.20
CA GLY A 278 -1.56 -0.93 35.97
C GLY A 278 -0.46 -1.95 35.68
N CYS A 279 -0.82 -3.20 35.44
CA CYS A 279 0.14 -4.24 35.07
C CYS A 279 -0.11 -4.85 33.71
N ILE A 280 -1.36 -5.16 33.38
CA ILE A 280 -1.71 -5.81 32.11
C ILE A 280 -2.70 -4.93 31.38
N MET A 281 -2.46 -4.72 30.09
CA MET A 281 -3.44 -4.14 29.19
C MET A 281 -3.66 -5.02 27.97
N LEU A 282 -4.92 -5.11 27.57
CA LEU A 282 -5.36 -5.86 26.42
C LEU A 282 -6.36 -5.03 25.62
N TRP A 283 -6.19 -5.01 24.31
CA TRP A 283 -7.14 -4.42 23.37
C TRP A 283 -7.23 -5.26 22.10
N ALA A 284 -8.42 -5.33 21.53
CA ALA A 284 -8.65 -5.91 20.22
C ALA A 284 -9.89 -5.25 19.60
N GLU A 285 -9.88 -5.07 18.28
CA GLU A 285 -11.05 -4.58 17.56
C GLU A 285 -12.18 -5.61 17.54
N ASN A 286 -11.83 -6.89 17.38
CA ASN A 286 -12.80 -7.98 17.39
C ASN A 286 -12.24 -9.21 18.11
N LEU A 287 -13.02 -9.76 19.04
CA LEU A 287 -12.76 -10.99 19.76
C LEU A 287 -13.88 -11.98 19.47
N THR A 288 -13.58 -13.00 18.66
CA THR A 288 -14.53 -14.06 18.36
C THR A 288 -14.01 -15.43 18.77
N VAL A 289 -14.92 -16.23 19.34
CA VAL A 289 -14.68 -17.60 19.71
C VAL A 289 -15.71 -18.47 18.99
N SER A 290 -15.29 -19.62 18.48
CA SER A 290 -16.20 -20.60 17.91
C SER A 290 -15.88 -22.00 18.37
N VAL A 291 -16.92 -22.83 18.48
CA VAL A 291 -16.83 -24.23 18.89
C VAL A 291 -17.46 -25.11 17.82
N LEU A 292 -16.90 -26.31 17.62
CA LEU A 292 -17.43 -27.30 16.69
C LEU A 292 -18.50 -28.15 17.38
N ARG A 293 -19.77 -28.05 16.92
CA ARG A 293 -20.88 -28.87 17.39
C ARG A 293 -21.66 -29.46 16.21
N GLY A 294 -21.91 -30.76 16.23
CA GLY A 294 -22.71 -31.45 15.19
C GLY A 294 -22.19 -31.24 13.76
N GLY A 295 -20.88 -31.01 13.59
CA GLY A 295 -20.27 -30.74 12.28
C GLY A 295 -20.40 -29.29 11.77
N ARG A 296 -20.98 -28.37 12.55
CA ARG A 296 -21.05 -26.93 12.25
C ARG A 296 -20.27 -26.12 13.29
N TRP A 297 -19.68 -25.01 12.84
CA TRP A 297 -19.00 -24.07 13.71
C TRP A 297 -19.99 -23.04 14.25
N GLU A 298 -20.24 -23.07 15.56
CA GLU A 298 -21.02 -22.06 16.26
C GLU A 298 -20.09 -20.90 16.61
N ARG A 299 -20.27 -19.74 15.97
CA ARG A 299 -19.47 -18.52 16.20
C ARG A 299 -20.18 -17.60 17.19
N HIS A 300 -19.43 -17.11 18.17
CA HIS A 300 -19.89 -16.11 19.13
C HIS A 300 -18.89 -14.96 19.23
N ASP A 301 -19.41 -13.74 19.28
CA ASP A 301 -18.63 -12.51 19.38
C ASP A 301 -18.63 -12.04 20.84
N LEU A 302 -17.44 -11.88 21.41
CA LEU A 302 -17.24 -11.43 22.78
C LEU A 302 -16.88 -9.95 22.86
N THR A 303 -16.63 -9.29 21.72
CA THR A 303 -16.11 -7.91 21.67
C THR A 303 -16.93 -6.94 22.49
N SER A 304 -18.27 -7.00 22.38
CA SER A 304 -19.17 -6.14 23.14
C SER A 304 -19.23 -6.47 24.63
N LEU A 305 -18.91 -7.71 25.02
CA LEU A 305 -18.83 -8.14 26.43
C LEU A 305 -17.48 -7.82 27.06
N THR A 306 -16.42 -7.69 26.26
CA THR A 306 -15.06 -7.42 26.74
C THR A 306 -14.72 -5.95 26.74
N PHE A 307 -15.05 -5.26 25.65
CA PHE A 307 -14.68 -3.87 25.41
C PHE A 307 -15.90 -2.93 25.40
N GLY A 308 -17.13 -3.43 25.35
CA GLY A 308 -18.33 -2.59 25.17
C GLY A 308 -18.47 -1.43 26.17
N GLU A 309 -19.27 -0.42 25.77
CA GLU A 309 -19.46 0.81 26.54
C GLU A 309 -19.98 0.53 27.96
N GLY A 310 -19.27 1.03 28.97
CA GLY A 310 -19.65 0.87 30.37
C GLY A 310 -19.45 -0.54 30.94
N VAL A 311 -18.84 -1.47 30.17
CA VAL A 311 -18.58 -2.84 30.63
C VAL A 311 -17.23 -2.91 31.35
N THR A 312 -17.25 -3.33 32.61
CA THR A 312 -16.05 -3.73 33.33
C THR A 312 -15.92 -5.26 33.28
N PRO A 313 -14.98 -5.82 32.50
CA PRO A 313 -14.81 -7.27 32.42
C PRO A 313 -14.46 -7.84 33.79
N ARG A 314 -14.95 -9.04 34.10
CA ARG A 314 -14.69 -9.70 35.39
C ARG A 314 -13.31 -10.33 35.37
N LEU A 315 -12.33 -9.64 35.95
CA LEU A 315 -10.92 -10.04 35.95
C LEU A 315 -10.50 -10.96 37.11
N GLN A 316 -11.45 -11.62 37.79
CA GLN A 316 -11.16 -12.48 38.95
C GLN A 316 -10.24 -13.64 38.56
N GLY A 317 -9.14 -13.81 39.31
CA GLY A 317 -8.10 -14.82 39.01
C GLY A 317 -6.94 -14.30 38.15
N SER A 318 -6.98 -13.02 37.73
CA SER A 318 -5.81 -12.37 37.13
C SER A 318 -4.72 -12.15 38.17
N LEU A 319 -3.47 -12.32 37.77
CA LEU A 319 -2.28 -12.21 38.62
C LEU A 319 -1.19 -11.48 37.85
N CYS A 320 -0.44 -10.64 38.51
CA CYS A 320 0.72 -9.95 38.01
C CYS A 320 1.85 -10.01 39.03
N ASN A 321 2.86 -10.80 38.69
CA ASN A 321 4.13 -10.86 39.40
C ASN A 321 5.24 -10.27 38.53
N GLN A 322 6.46 -10.13 39.06
CA GLN A 322 7.60 -9.58 38.33
C GLN A 322 8.04 -10.44 37.11
N SER A 323 7.73 -11.74 37.12
CA SER A 323 8.15 -12.70 36.09
C SER A 323 7.00 -13.41 35.39
N HIS A 324 5.83 -13.51 36.02
CA HIS A 324 4.65 -14.18 35.46
C HIS A 324 3.43 -13.27 35.62
N SER A 325 2.65 -13.13 34.55
CA SER A 325 1.37 -12.44 34.58
C SER A 325 0.31 -13.29 33.89
N SER A 326 -0.90 -13.26 34.41
CA SER A 326 -2.05 -14.01 33.93
C SER A 326 -3.24 -13.08 33.90
N LEU A 327 -3.83 -12.86 32.73
CA LEU A 327 -5.07 -12.10 32.57
C LEU A 327 -6.22 -13.07 32.36
N VAL A 328 -7.23 -13.03 33.22
CA VAL A 328 -8.39 -13.91 33.18
C VAL A 328 -9.63 -13.10 32.86
N LEU A 329 -10.30 -13.39 31.75
CA LEU A 329 -11.59 -12.82 31.38
C LEU A 329 -12.68 -13.85 31.69
N ASN A 330 -13.53 -13.56 32.68
CA ASN A 330 -14.64 -14.43 33.05
C ASN A 330 -15.93 -13.99 32.37
N TYR A 331 -16.64 -14.96 31.82
CA TYR A 331 -17.92 -14.77 31.16
C TYR A 331 -18.94 -15.83 31.60
N GLU A 332 -20.22 -15.46 31.49
CA GLU A 332 -21.35 -16.31 31.90
C GLU A 332 -22.23 -16.65 30.68
N ASN A 333 -22.73 -17.88 30.62
CA ASN A 333 -23.71 -18.33 29.63
C ASN A 333 -23.29 -18.16 28.16
N ILE A 334 -22.01 -18.36 27.83
CA ILE A 334 -21.51 -18.30 26.44
C ILE A 334 -21.62 -19.66 25.78
N LEU A 335 -22.11 -19.70 24.54
CA LEU A 335 -22.16 -20.92 23.72
C LEU A 335 -22.85 -22.08 24.46
N GLY A 336 -23.79 -21.83 25.37
CA GLY A 336 -24.46 -22.88 26.16
C GLY A 336 -23.63 -23.49 27.31
N HIS A 337 -22.45 -22.94 27.61
CA HIS A 337 -21.64 -23.27 28.79
C HIS A 337 -21.93 -22.30 29.94
N ARG A 338 -22.03 -22.79 31.18
CA ARG A 338 -22.42 -21.95 32.34
C ARG A 338 -21.29 -21.03 32.76
N SER A 339 -20.06 -21.54 32.76
CA SER A 339 -18.84 -20.79 33.03
C SER A 339 -17.90 -20.87 31.83
N PHE A 340 -17.45 -19.72 31.36
CA PHE A 340 -16.47 -19.62 30.28
C PHE A 340 -15.37 -18.63 30.69
N LYS A 341 -14.11 -19.06 30.72
CA LYS A 341 -12.97 -18.21 31.04
C LYS A 341 -11.96 -18.22 29.90
N LEU A 342 -11.48 -17.03 29.55
CA LEU A 342 -10.37 -16.87 28.61
C LEU A 342 -9.16 -16.32 29.36
N MET A 343 -8.08 -17.09 29.39
CA MET A 343 -6.88 -16.78 30.17
C MET A 343 -5.68 -16.54 29.25
N PHE A 344 -4.93 -15.48 29.51
CA PHE A 344 -3.69 -15.15 28.82
C PHE A 344 -2.54 -15.29 29.82
N ALA A 345 -1.77 -16.35 29.69
CA ALA A 345 -0.59 -16.60 30.50
C ALA A 345 0.64 -16.01 29.82
N MET A 346 1.32 -15.08 30.49
CA MET A 346 2.52 -14.41 30.01
C MET A 346 3.66 -14.60 31.00
N SER A 347 4.88 -14.68 30.48
CA SER A 347 6.10 -14.65 31.29
C SER A 347 7.08 -13.63 30.76
N GLN A 348 7.97 -13.17 31.63
CA GLN A 348 9.04 -12.26 31.29
C GLN A 348 10.38 -12.83 31.75
N ARG A 349 11.37 -12.82 30.86
CA ARG A 349 12.72 -13.30 31.14
C ARG A 349 13.79 -12.42 30.50
N HIS A 350 14.96 -12.37 31.13
CA HIS A 350 16.13 -11.69 30.58
C HIS A 350 16.90 -12.61 29.63
N TYR A 351 17.09 -12.17 28.40
CA TYR A 351 17.84 -12.91 27.39
C TYR A 351 19.25 -12.34 27.27
N LYS A 352 20.26 -13.16 27.62
CA LYS A 352 21.67 -12.75 27.58
C LYS A 352 22.13 -12.24 26.22
N VAL A 353 21.64 -12.83 25.13
CA VAL A 353 22.03 -12.48 23.75
C VAL A 353 21.58 -11.07 23.36
N SER A 354 20.40 -10.64 23.79
CA SER A 354 19.87 -9.30 23.50
C SER A 354 20.16 -8.29 24.61
N ALA A 355 20.70 -8.74 25.74
CA ALA A 355 20.85 -7.97 26.98
C ALA A 355 19.56 -7.25 27.43
N ARG A 356 18.39 -7.78 27.06
CA ARG A 356 17.08 -7.16 27.30
C ARG A 356 16.10 -8.16 27.93
N ARG A 357 15.10 -7.62 28.65
CA ARG A 357 13.96 -8.40 29.13
C ARG A 357 12.90 -8.47 28.04
N TRP A 358 12.42 -9.67 27.77
CA TRP A 358 11.36 -9.92 26.81
C TRP A 358 10.21 -10.58 27.52
N PHE A 359 9.00 -10.16 27.19
CA PHE A 359 7.79 -10.86 27.58
C PHE A 359 7.30 -11.74 26.43
N THR A 360 6.75 -12.89 26.79
CA THR A 360 6.16 -13.86 25.87
C THR A 360 4.77 -14.20 26.33
N LEU A 361 3.84 -14.34 25.40
CA LEU A 361 2.53 -14.94 25.68
C LEU A 361 2.70 -16.45 25.62
N ASP A 362 2.87 -17.08 26.78
CA ASP A 362 3.17 -18.50 26.91
C ASP A 362 2.00 -19.35 26.40
N ALA A 363 0.78 -19.04 26.85
CA ALA A 363 -0.42 -19.74 26.42
C ALA A 363 -1.68 -18.86 26.47
N VAL A 364 -2.60 -19.15 25.57
CA VAL A 364 -4.00 -18.70 25.64
C VAL A 364 -4.84 -19.91 25.98
N GLU A 365 -5.60 -19.84 27.07
CA GLU A 365 -6.33 -20.98 27.61
C GLU A 365 -7.81 -20.66 27.68
N ILE A 366 -8.65 -21.59 27.23
CA ILE A 366 -10.11 -21.52 27.35
C ILE A 366 -10.54 -22.55 28.38
N GLU A 367 -11.15 -22.10 29.47
CA GLU A 367 -11.76 -22.97 30.47
C GLU A 367 -13.29 -22.94 30.29
N TYR A 368 -13.91 -24.09 30.06
CA TYR A 368 -15.36 -24.22 29.88
C TYR A 368 -15.87 -25.45 30.64
N ASP A 369 -16.89 -25.28 31.49
CA ASP A 369 -17.52 -26.36 32.28
C ASP A 369 -16.51 -27.36 32.94
N GLY A 370 -15.38 -26.86 33.44
CA GLY A 370 -14.33 -27.66 34.09
C GLY A 370 -13.32 -28.34 33.15
N GLN A 371 -13.46 -28.18 31.82
CA GLN A 371 -12.46 -28.56 30.83
C GLN A 371 -11.58 -27.37 30.43
N LYS A 372 -10.36 -27.65 29.98
CA LYS A 372 -9.38 -26.61 29.60
C LYS A 372 -8.76 -26.91 28.23
N ALA A 373 -8.93 -26.00 27.29
CA ALA A 373 -8.29 -26.00 25.98
C ALA A 373 -7.10 -25.03 26.00
N THR A 374 -5.90 -25.51 25.66
CA THR A 374 -4.67 -24.72 25.76
C THR A 374 -4.03 -24.49 24.39
N PHE A 375 -3.84 -23.22 24.02
CA PHE A 375 -3.10 -22.80 22.84
C PHE A 375 -1.74 -22.24 23.23
N ASN A 376 -0.67 -22.74 22.63
CA ASN A 376 0.68 -22.24 22.81
C ASN A 376 0.92 -21.01 21.91
N GLY A 377 1.30 -19.88 22.52
CA GLY A 377 1.64 -18.63 21.84
C GLY A 377 3.13 -18.28 21.89
N SER A 378 3.92 -19.01 22.70
CA SER A 378 5.27 -18.62 23.13
C SER A 378 6.29 -18.39 22.01
N ARG A 379 6.07 -18.97 20.83
CA ARG A 379 6.96 -18.83 19.67
C ARG A 379 6.67 -17.61 18.81
N ASN A 380 5.42 -17.15 18.81
CA ASN A 380 4.92 -16.21 17.80
C ASN A 380 4.49 -14.87 18.41
N VAL A 381 4.13 -14.85 19.69
CA VAL A 381 3.67 -13.66 20.40
C VAL A 381 4.68 -13.31 21.50
N TYR A 382 5.57 -12.38 21.17
CA TYR A 382 6.64 -11.93 22.05
C TYR A 382 7.05 -10.50 21.72
N ALA A 383 7.45 -9.74 22.72
CA ALA A 383 7.99 -8.39 22.54
C ALA A 383 8.93 -8.01 23.70
N PRO A 384 9.79 -6.99 23.53
CA PRO A 384 10.55 -6.43 24.65
C PRO A 384 9.61 -5.98 25.76
N ALA A 385 10.00 -6.14 27.02
CA ALA A 385 9.18 -5.80 28.20
C ALA A 385 8.76 -4.31 28.29
N GLU A 386 9.46 -3.43 27.58
CA GLU A 386 9.19 -1.99 27.50
C GLU A 386 8.12 -1.66 26.46
N TYR A 387 7.81 -2.59 25.56
CA TYR A 387 6.93 -2.40 24.41
C TYR A 387 5.65 -3.21 24.56
N SER A 388 4.62 -2.82 23.82
CA SER A 388 3.42 -3.63 23.63
C SER A 388 3.60 -4.53 22.41
N TYR A 389 2.94 -5.67 22.37
CA TYR A 389 2.88 -6.51 21.16
C TYR A 389 1.62 -6.17 20.38
N ARG A 390 1.75 -5.93 19.07
CA ARG A 390 0.61 -5.64 18.17
C ARG A 390 0.61 -6.59 16.98
N CYS A 391 -0.58 -7.05 16.59
CA CYS A 391 -0.74 -7.86 15.39
C CYS A 391 -2.13 -7.69 14.78
N GLN A 392 -2.20 -7.58 13.45
CA GLN A 392 -3.47 -7.41 12.74
C GLN A 392 -4.44 -8.59 12.94
N SER A 393 -3.91 -9.81 13.04
CA SER A 393 -4.74 -11.02 13.14
C SER A 393 -4.03 -12.09 13.96
N VAL A 394 -4.59 -12.44 15.11
CA VAL A 394 -4.14 -13.56 15.94
C VAL A 394 -5.20 -14.66 15.91
N THR A 395 -4.90 -15.78 15.26
CA THR A 395 -5.83 -16.91 15.16
C THR A 395 -5.14 -18.25 15.38
N ASN A 396 -5.94 -19.30 15.55
CA ASN A 396 -5.48 -20.69 15.62
C ASN A 396 -5.81 -21.53 14.37
N PHE A 397 -6.46 -20.96 13.35
CA PHE A 397 -6.94 -21.71 12.17
C PHE A 397 -6.45 -21.17 10.82
N ARG A 398 -6.13 -19.87 10.73
CA ARG A 398 -5.66 -19.22 9.49
C ARG A 398 -4.34 -18.52 9.78
N TYR A 399 -3.24 -19.07 9.26
CA TYR A 399 -1.88 -18.69 9.64
C TYR A 399 -1.69 -18.70 11.17
N PRO A 400 -1.75 -19.89 11.80
CA PRO A 400 -1.95 -20.01 13.24
C PRO A 400 -0.75 -19.46 14.02
N LEU A 401 -0.96 -18.35 14.74
CA LEU A 401 -0.02 -17.85 15.74
C LEU A 401 -0.22 -18.59 17.08
N LEU A 402 -1.44 -19.08 17.31
CA LEU A 402 -1.84 -19.88 18.46
C LEU A 402 -1.94 -21.35 18.06
N VAL A 403 -1.12 -22.22 18.64
CA VAL A 403 -1.02 -23.63 18.22
C VAL A 403 -1.42 -24.55 19.37
N PRO A 404 -2.35 -25.52 19.17
CA PRO A 404 -2.69 -26.48 20.21
C PRO A 404 -1.48 -27.37 20.56
N ARG A 405 -1.40 -27.83 21.81
CA ARG A 405 -0.23 -28.63 22.26
C ARG A 405 -0.16 -30.00 21.61
N THR A 406 -1.31 -30.60 21.30
CA THR A 406 -1.39 -31.96 20.75
C THR A 406 -2.62 -32.10 19.84
N SER A 407 -2.57 -33.02 18.88
CA SER A 407 -3.68 -33.31 17.96
C SER A 407 -4.95 -33.86 18.63
N LYS A 408 -4.84 -34.38 19.86
CA LYS A 408 -5.97 -34.85 20.69
C LYS A 408 -6.43 -33.83 21.73
N ASP A 409 -5.84 -32.64 21.74
CA ASP A 409 -6.19 -31.59 22.70
C ASP A 409 -7.63 -31.10 22.44
N PRO A 410 -8.46 -30.89 23.48
CA PRO A 410 -9.76 -30.24 23.33
C PRO A 410 -9.68 -28.89 22.58
N ALA A 411 -8.52 -28.22 22.61
CA ALA A 411 -8.26 -26.99 21.85
C ALA A 411 -8.54 -27.10 20.33
N ASN A 412 -8.48 -28.29 19.74
CA ASN A 412 -8.79 -28.48 18.31
C ASN A 412 -10.28 -28.29 17.97
N GLN A 413 -11.17 -28.41 18.97
CA GLN A 413 -12.61 -28.18 18.80
C GLN A 413 -12.98 -26.70 18.89
N TRP A 414 -12.01 -25.84 19.21
CA TRP A 414 -12.19 -24.41 19.40
C TRP A 414 -11.45 -23.62 18.32
N ARG A 415 -12.03 -22.51 17.88
CA ARG A 415 -11.31 -21.47 17.15
C ARG A 415 -11.42 -20.15 17.86
N VAL A 416 -10.30 -19.45 17.94
CA VAL A 416 -10.20 -18.11 18.49
C VAL A 416 -9.63 -17.20 17.42
N SER A 417 -10.23 -16.02 17.29
CA SER A 417 -9.78 -15.00 16.35
C SER A 417 -9.82 -13.64 17.03
N PHE A 418 -8.67 -12.99 17.07
CA PHE A 418 -8.52 -11.59 17.45
C PHE A 418 -8.18 -10.78 16.20
N THR A 419 -8.89 -9.67 15.96
CA THR A 419 -8.51 -8.66 14.96
C THR A 419 -7.96 -7.43 15.66
N ASP A 420 -6.90 -6.87 15.08
CA ASP A 420 -6.12 -5.76 15.61
C ASP A 420 -5.77 -5.93 17.11
N PHE A 421 -5.09 -7.04 17.41
CA PHE A 421 -4.75 -7.45 18.76
C PHE A 421 -3.55 -6.68 19.28
N GLN A 422 -3.68 -6.07 20.46
CA GLN A 422 -2.60 -5.42 21.18
C GLN A 422 -2.59 -5.82 22.65
N ILE A 423 -1.44 -6.28 23.15
CA ILE A 423 -1.27 -6.72 24.55
C ILE A 423 0.04 -6.24 25.14
N GLN A 424 0.01 -5.86 26.41
CA GLN A 424 1.18 -5.48 27.18
C GLN A 424 1.07 -6.04 28.59
N GLY A 425 2.15 -6.66 29.08
CA GLY A 425 2.24 -7.17 30.45
C GLY A 425 3.39 -6.53 31.22
N PHE A 426 3.32 -6.61 32.55
CA PHE A 426 4.35 -6.24 33.53
C PHE A 426 4.64 -4.74 33.71
N ASN A 427 4.80 -3.99 32.63
CA ASN A 427 5.30 -2.61 32.66
C ASN A 427 4.33 -1.65 31.99
N VAL A 428 3.16 -1.44 32.58
CA VAL A 428 2.16 -0.49 32.09
C VAL A 428 2.25 0.81 32.90
N ALA A 429 2.44 1.94 32.22
CA ALA A 429 2.51 3.26 32.83
C ALA A 429 1.43 4.18 32.26
N GLY A 430 0.76 4.94 33.11
CA GLY A 430 -0.16 6.00 32.67
C GLY A 430 -1.50 5.53 32.08
N GLY A 431 -1.82 4.24 32.08
CA GLY A 431 -3.05 3.71 31.48
C GLY A 431 -3.04 3.71 29.95
N GLU A 432 -1.87 3.83 29.33
CA GLU A 432 -1.68 3.85 27.88
C GLU A 432 -0.66 2.81 27.44
N PHE A 433 -0.86 2.22 26.25
CA PHE A 433 0.10 1.27 25.70
C PHE A 433 1.44 1.94 25.39
N SER A 434 2.52 1.25 25.70
CA SER A 434 3.85 1.61 25.24
C SER A 434 4.02 1.29 23.75
N TYR A 435 5.14 1.72 23.16
CA TYR A 435 5.44 1.56 21.74
C TYR A 435 5.16 0.13 21.24
N ALA A 436 4.50 0.01 20.09
CA ALA A 436 4.05 -1.27 19.55
C ALA A 436 5.17 -2.00 18.80
N SER A 437 5.38 -3.27 19.14
CA SER A 437 6.19 -4.23 18.42
C SER A 437 5.27 -5.10 17.57
N ASP A 438 5.29 -4.88 16.26
CA ASP A 438 4.43 -5.61 15.33
C ASP A 438 4.87 -7.06 15.08
N CYS A 439 3.90 -7.93 14.79
CA CYS A 439 4.12 -9.34 14.51
C CYS A 439 4.76 -9.62 13.13
N ALA A 440 4.78 -8.64 12.23
CA ALA A 440 5.38 -8.75 10.91
C ALA A 440 6.72 -8.02 10.88
N GLY A 441 7.78 -8.73 10.46
CA GLY A 441 9.04 -8.09 10.11
C GLY A 441 8.95 -7.46 8.72
N PHE A 442 9.84 -6.49 8.43
CA PHE A 442 9.92 -5.83 7.13
C PHE A 442 10.07 -6.81 5.95
N PHE A 443 10.79 -7.90 6.16
CA PHE A 443 10.99 -8.95 5.16
C PHE A 443 10.78 -10.32 5.78
N SER A 444 10.04 -11.18 5.08
CA SER A 444 9.89 -12.58 5.46
C SER A 444 11.18 -13.37 5.18
N PRO A 445 11.40 -14.51 5.84
CA PRO A 445 12.54 -15.39 5.53
C PRO A 445 12.60 -15.79 4.06
N GLY A 446 11.44 -15.99 3.42
CA GLY A 446 11.35 -16.30 1.99
C GLY A 446 11.86 -15.16 1.11
N ILE A 447 11.49 -13.91 1.42
CA ILE A 447 11.98 -12.74 0.71
C ILE A 447 13.49 -12.59 0.89
N TRP A 448 14.02 -12.82 2.09
CA TRP A 448 15.46 -12.77 2.34
C TRP A 448 16.24 -13.81 1.52
N MET A 449 15.77 -15.06 1.50
CA MET A 449 16.42 -16.11 0.70
C MET A 449 16.32 -15.82 -0.80
N GLY A 450 15.19 -15.27 -1.26
CA GLY A 450 15.01 -14.82 -2.64
C GLY A 450 15.97 -13.69 -3.01
N LEU A 451 16.02 -12.64 -2.19
CA LEU A 451 16.87 -11.47 -2.43
C LEU A 451 18.35 -11.83 -2.40
N LEU A 452 18.77 -12.67 -1.45
CA LEU A 452 20.15 -13.15 -1.35
C LEU A 452 20.56 -13.98 -2.58
N THR A 453 19.69 -14.89 -3.03
CA THR A 453 19.98 -15.74 -4.20
C THR A 453 19.93 -14.96 -5.51
N SER A 454 18.98 -14.04 -5.68
CA SER A 454 18.91 -13.18 -6.87
C SER A 454 20.12 -12.26 -6.98
N LEU A 455 20.56 -11.67 -5.85
CA LEU A 455 21.76 -10.84 -5.82
C LEU A 455 23.00 -11.63 -6.19
N LEU A 456 23.15 -12.84 -5.66
CA LEU A 456 24.29 -13.72 -5.98
C LEU A 456 24.31 -14.09 -7.47
N MET A 457 23.16 -14.44 -8.05
CA MET A 457 23.06 -14.75 -9.48
C MET A 457 23.35 -13.52 -10.35
N LEU A 458 22.92 -12.33 -9.93
CA LEU A 458 23.21 -11.08 -10.62
C LEU A 458 24.72 -10.79 -10.61
N VAL A 459 25.42 -10.99 -9.49
CA VAL A 459 26.88 -10.85 -9.43
C VAL A 459 27.57 -11.80 -10.40
N VAL A 460 27.18 -13.08 -10.43
CA VAL A 460 27.76 -14.06 -11.36
C VAL A 460 27.49 -13.67 -12.83
N LEU A 461 26.28 -13.21 -13.14
CA LEU A 461 25.91 -12.79 -14.49
C LEU A 461 26.69 -11.56 -14.95
N THR A 462 26.78 -10.53 -14.10
CA THR A 462 27.55 -9.30 -14.40
C THR A 462 29.03 -9.60 -14.59
N TYR A 463 29.61 -10.49 -13.77
CA TYR A 463 30.99 -10.96 -13.97
C TYR A 463 31.17 -11.70 -15.31
N GLY A 464 30.24 -12.58 -15.67
CA GLY A 464 30.25 -13.26 -16.96
C GLY A 464 30.16 -12.29 -18.14
N LEU A 465 29.26 -11.31 -18.05
CA LEU A 465 29.09 -10.28 -19.07
C LEU A 465 30.34 -9.40 -19.19
N HIS A 466 30.94 -9.01 -18.07
CA HIS A 466 32.18 -8.24 -18.03
C HIS A 466 33.33 -8.96 -18.75
N MET A 467 33.48 -10.27 -18.51
CA MET A 467 34.49 -11.10 -19.20
C MET A 467 34.24 -11.19 -20.71
N ILE A 468 32.98 -11.29 -21.13
CA ILE A 468 32.63 -11.30 -22.57
C ILE A 468 32.94 -9.96 -23.22
N MET A 469 32.64 -8.84 -22.54
CA MET A 469 32.93 -7.50 -23.06
C MET A 469 34.43 -7.23 -23.23
N GLN A 470 35.29 -7.95 -22.50
CA GLN A 470 36.75 -7.85 -22.61
C GLN A 470 37.36 -8.79 -23.67
N LEU A 471 36.55 -9.55 -24.41
CA LEU A 471 37.05 -10.35 -25.52
C LEU A 471 37.47 -9.45 -26.69
N HIS A 472 38.76 -9.18 -26.77
CA HIS A 472 39.36 -8.53 -27.93
C HIS A 472 39.54 -9.55 -29.06
N THR A 473 39.07 -9.19 -30.26
CA THR A 473 39.37 -9.93 -31.49
C THR A 473 40.81 -9.67 -31.91
N MET A 474 41.47 -10.68 -32.49
CA MET A 474 42.83 -10.56 -32.99
C MET A 474 42.87 -9.49 -34.09
N ASP A 475 43.69 -8.45 -33.91
CA ASP A 475 43.72 -7.27 -34.79
C ASP A 475 44.42 -7.50 -36.14
N ARG A 476 44.95 -8.71 -36.36
CA ARG A 476 45.73 -9.02 -37.55
C ARG A 476 45.57 -10.48 -37.91
N PHE A 477 44.74 -10.74 -38.91
CA PHE A 477 44.93 -11.92 -39.74
C PHE A 477 46.14 -11.64 -40.63
N ASP A 478 47.13 -12.54 -40.66
CA ASP A 478 48.30 -12.40 -41.53
C ASP A 478 47.83 -12.27 -42.99
N ASP A 479 47.93 -11.06 -43.52
CA ASP A 479 47.67 -10.78 -44.93
C ASP A 479 48.79 -11.43 -45.75
N PRO A 480 48.50 -12.37 -46.67
CA PRO A 480 49.52 -13.02 -47.50
C PRO A 480 50.26 -12.04 -48.44
N LYS A 481 49.87 -10.76 -48.48
CA LYS A 481 50.57 -9.68 -49.18
C LYS A 481 51.34 -8.72 -48.26
N GLY A 482 51.26 -8.91 -46.94
CA GLY A 482 52.04 -8.13 -45.97
C GLY A 482 53.52 -8.55 -45.95
N PRO A 483 54.45 -7.65 -45.59
CA PRO A 483 55.87 -7.96 -45.55
C PRO A 483 56.15 -9.09 -44.54
N ALA A 484 56.84 -10.14 -45.00
CA ALA A 484 57.18 -11.31 -44.21
C ALA A 484 58.14 -10.95 -43.06
N ILE A 485 57.90 -11.54 -41.89
CA ILE A 485 58.75 -11.40 -40.71
C ILE A 485 60.14 -11.97 -41.03
N SER A 486 61.16 -11.12 -41.07
CA SER A 486 62.55 -11.54 -41.20
C SER A 486 63.04 -12.08 -39.85
N VAL A 487 63.27 -13.40 -39.78
CA VAL A 487 63.93 -14.03 -38.64
C VAL A 487 65.44 -13.82 -38.81
N PRO A 488 66.14 -13.17 -37.86
CA PRO A 488 67.60 -13.06 -37.95
C PRO A 488 68.20 -14.43 -37.67
N GLN A 489 68.90 -15.00 -38.65
CA GLN A 489 69.79 -16.13 -38.40
C GLN A 489 71.03 -15.59 -37.69
N THR A 490 71.23 -16.02 -36.45
CA THR A 490 72.50 -15.88 -35.74
C THR A 490 73.40 -17.03 -36.18
N ASP A 491 74.56 -16.70 -36.73
CA ASP A 491 75.69 -17.62 -36.95
C ASP A 491 76.20 -18.23 -35.63
#